data_AF-A0A1Y1RHE5-F1
#
_entry.id   AF-A0A1Y1RHE5-F1
#
_cell.length_a   1.000
_cell.length_b   1.000
_cell.length_c   1.000
_cell.angle_alpha   90.00
_cell.angle_beta   90.00
_cell.angle_gamma   90.00
#
_symmetry.space_group_name_H-M   'P 1'
#
loop_
_entity.id
_entity.type
_entity.pdbx_description
1 polymer ?
#
loop_
_entity_poly.entity_id
_entity_poly.type
_entity_poly.pdbx_seq_one_letter_code
_entity_poly.pdbx_strand_id
1 'polypeptide(L)'
;MKYFYILFIVGLLLIHTAQAQQLERITNSLPVFAASSNISAANGILTIGVFSDASTVNQNNLELIRTLKTWNSKLIKKAIPHKKIEVTALDDTNIAEFKGQIIWVIDGDSFSLEKIKIHTNNGVFTIGTQELAFENYLFATLIQENSASMRISEPLFGLTLRAL
;
A
#
# COMPACT_ATOMS: atom_id res chain seq x y z
N MET A 1 28.97 28.20 -15.00
CA MET A 1 27.97 27.24 -15.53
C MET A 1 28.19 25.79 -15.10
N LYS A 2 29.42 25.25 -15.03
CA LYS A 2 29.69 23.86 -14.59
C LYS A 2 29.10 23.47 -13.21
N TYR A 3 29.15 24.37 -12.22
CA TYR A 3 28.66 24.09 -10.87
C TYR A 3 27.12 24.08 -10.74
N PHE A 4 26.42 24.73 -11.67
CA PHE A 4 24.95 24.77 -11.68
C PHE A 4 24.36 23.41 -12.09
N TYR A 5 25.02 22.70 -13.02
CA TYR A 5 24.65 21.33 -13.41
C TYR A 5 24.85 20.32 -12.28
N ILE A 6 25.90 20.47 -11.47
CA ILE A 6 26.16 19.57 -10.33
C ILE A 6 25.08 19.75 -9.26
N LEU A 7 24.70 21.00 -8.93
CA LEU A 7 23.60 21.29 -8.01
C LEU A 7 22.25 20.75 -8.50
N PHE A 8 21.99 20.85 -9.81
CA PHE A 8 20.76 20.32 -10.41
C PHE A 8 20.69 18.78 -10.35
N ILE A 9 21.79 18.08 -10.62
CA ILE A 9 21.87 16.60 -10.53
C ILE A 9 21.74 16.14 -9.07
N VAL A 10 22.39 16.82 -8.13
CA VAL A 10 22.26 16.51 -6.69
C VAL A 10 20.83 16.75 -6.20
N GLY A 11 20.17 17.82 -6.65
CA GLY A 11 18.77 18.09 -6.34
C GLY A 11 17.83 17.01 -6.88
N LEU A 12 18.03 16.57 -8.13
CA LEU A 12 17.25 15.48 -8.74
C LEU A 12 17.43 14.14 -8.01
N LEU A 13 18.66 13.83 -7.57
CA LEU A 13 18.96 12.62 -6.80
C LEU A 13 18.30 12.62 -5.41
N LEU A 14 18.23 13.77 -4.73
CA LEU A 14 17.59 13.90 -3.42
C LEU A 14 16.06 13.74 -3.48
N ILE A 15 15.42 14.21 -4.55
CA ILE A 15 13.98 14.03 -4.76
C ILE A 15 13.66 12.55 -5.01
N HIS A 16 14.51 11.86 -5.79
CA HIS A 16 14.34 10.43 -6.08
C HIS A 16 14.54 9.54 -4.84
N THR A 17 15.49 9.86 -3.95
CA THR A 17 15.69 9.07 -2.73
C THR A 17 14.54 9.20 -1.73
N ALA A 18 13.95 10.39 -1.60
CA ALA A 18 12.81 10.62 -0.70
C ALA A 18 11.57 9.84 -1.15
N GLN A 19 11.26 9.86 -2.45
CA GLN A 19 10.10 9.17 -3.01
C GLN A 19 10.25 7.63 -2.97
N ALA A 20 11.45 7.11 -3.25
CA ALA A 20 11.73 5.68 -3.15
C ALA A 20 11.57 5.14 -1.72
N GLN A 21 11.99 5.91 -0.72
CA GLN A 21 11.94 5.49 0.69
C GLN A 21 10.50 5.39 1.24
N GLN A 22 9.55 6.19 0.73
CA GLN A 22 8.14 6.12 1.12
C GLN A 22 7.48 4.83 0.65
N LEU A 23 7.64 4.50 -0.64
CA LEU A 23 7.09 3.28 -1.23
C LEU A 23 7.66 2.03 -0.56
N GLU A 24 8.98 1.99 -0.32
CA GLU A 24 9.61 0.88 0.40
C GLU A 24 9.08 0.71 1.83
N ARG A 25 8.93 1.80 2.60
CA ARG A 25 8.42 1.72 3.99
C ARG A 25 6.99 1.20 4.03
N ILE A 26 6.13 1.70 3.16
CA ILE A 26 4.73 1.29 3.09
C ILE A 26 4.64 -0.17 2.64
N THR A 27 5.38 -0.54 1.59
CA THR A 27 5.35 -1.92 1.08
C THR A 27 5.86 -2.90 2.14
N ASN A 28 6.91 -2.55 2.90
CA ASN A 28 7.40 -3.37 4.01
C ASN A 28 6.44 -3.50 5.19
N SER A 29 5.50 -2.57 5.35
CA SER A 29 4.49 -2.60 6.42
C SER A 29 3.27 -3.46 6.07
N LEU A 30 3.00 -3.66 4.77
CA LEU A 30 1.85 -4.43 4.28
C LEU A 30 1.74 -5.83 4.90
N PRO A 31 2.82 -6.64 5.02
CA PRO A 31 2.75 -7.94 5.67
C PRO A 31 2.38 -7.85 7.15
N VAL A 32 2.87 -6.83 7.85
CA VAL A 32 2.58 -6.60 9.27
C VAL A 32 1.11 -6.25 9.45
N PHE A 33 0.56 -5.37 8.62
CA PHE A 33 -0.86 -5.01 8.67
C PHE A 33 -1.77 -6.20 8.36
N ALA A 34 -1.43 -6.97 7.33
CA ALA A 34 -2.14 -8.18 6.98
C ALA A 34 -2.15 -9.17 8.16
N ALA A 35 -1.04 -9.26 8.89
CA ALA A 35 -0.88 -10.16 10.04
C ALA A 35 -1.69 -9.72 11.24
N SER A 36 -1.70 -8.42 11.55
CA SER A 36 -2.52 -7.85 12.61
C SER A 36 -4.02 -8.01 12.34
N SER A 37 -4.40 -8.11 11.06
CA SER A 37 -5.80 -8.22 10.63
C SER A 37 -6.28 -9.67 10.46
N ASN A 38 -5.45 -10.67 10.83
CA ASN A 38 -5.75 -12.11 10.72
C ASN A 38 -6.26 -12.53 9.33
N ILE A 39 -5.72 -11.90 8.27
CA ILE A 39 -6.10 -12.24 6.90
C ILE A 39 -5.70 -13.68 6.63
N SER A 40 -6.62 -14.49 6.09
CA SER A 40 -6.35 -15.89 5.78
C SER A 40 -6.77 -16.22 4.35
N ALA A 41 -5.97 -17.05 3.68
CA ALA A 41 -6.28 -17.59 2.38
C ALA A 41 -6.62 -19.07 2.51
N ALA A 42 -7.86 -19.45 2.15
CA ALA A 42 -8.35 -20.82 2.34
C ALA A 42 -7.52 -21.88 1.59
N ASN A 43 -6.95 -21.53 0.45
CA ASN A 43 -6.09 -22.39 -0.37
C ASN A 43 -4.59 -22.26 -0.04
N GLY A 44 -4.23 -21.40 0.92
CA GLY A 44 -2.84 -21.08 1.26
C GLY A 44 -2.13 -20.21 0.22
N ILE A 45 -2.84 -19.61 -0.74
CA ILE A 45 -2.30 -18.64 -1.69
C ILE A 45 -2.84 -17.27 -1.31
N LEU A 46 -1.98 -16.40 -0.78
CA LEU A 46 -2.37 -15.03 -0.44
C LEU A 46 -2.31 -14.18 -1.71
N THR A 47 -3.47 -13.82 -2.25
CA THR A 47 -3.59 -13.02 -3.47
C THR A 47 -3.78 -11.56 -3.12
N ILE A 48 -2.89 -10.72 -3.67
CA ILE A 48 -2.80 -9.28 -3.44
C ILE A 48 -3.03 -8.58 -4.77
N GLY A 49 -4.06 -7.74 -4.83
CA GLY A 49 -4.31 -6.82 -5.91
C GLY A 49 -3.57 -5.52 -5.68
N VAL A 50 -2.99 -4.94 -6.73
CA VAL A 50 -2.44 -3.58 -6.68
C VAL A 50 -3.22 -2.76 -7.69
N PHE A 51 -3.91 -1.72 -7.23
CA PHE A 51 -4.86 -0.92 -8.00
C PHE A 51 -4.31 0.46 -8.33
N SER A 52 -4.54 0.92 -9.55
CA SER A 52 -4.26 2.29 -10.02
C SER A 52 -5.23 2.64 -11.16
N ASP A 53 -5.80 3.85 -11.14
CA ASP A 53 -6.61 4.38 -12.25
C ASP A 53 -5.75 5.11 -13.28
N ALA A 54 -4.67 5.76 -12.85
CA ALA A 54 -3.89 6.66 -13.69
C ALA A 54 -3.04 5.94 -14.75
N SER A 55 -2.65 4.68 -14.51
CA SER A 55 -1.79 3.93 -15.44
C SER A 55 -1.69 2.44 -15.10
N THR A 56 -1.23 1.64 -16.05
CA THR A 56 -0.85 0.25 -15.80
C THR A 56 0.13 0.17 -14.65
N VAL A 57 -0.23 -0.56 -13.60
CA VAL A 57 0.62 -0.73 -12.43
C VAL A 57 2.00 -1.21 -12.83
N ASN A 58 3.02 -0.46 -12.41
CA ASN A 58 4.41 -0.74 -12.76
C ASN A 58 4.81 -2.15 -12.29
N GLN A 59 5.34 -2.97 -13.20
CA GLN A 59 5.82 -4.33 -12.91
C GLN A 59 6.84 -4.37 -11.78
N ASN A 60 7.69 -3.34 -11.65
CA ASN A 60 8.64 -3.26 -10.55
C ASN A 60 7.94 -3.18 -9.18
N ASN A 61 6.79 -2.50 -9.08
CA ASN A 61 6.02 -2.41 -7.84
C ASN A 61 5.41 -3.77 -7.50
N LEU A 62 4.88 -4.48 -8.51
CA LEU A 62 4.33 -5.83 -8.33
C LEU A 62 5.41 -6.80 -7.83
N GLU A 63 6.60 -6.77 -8.43
CA GLU A 63 7.72 -7.61 -8.01
C GLU A 63 8.24 -7.24 -6.62
N LEU A 64 8.30 -5.96 -6.29
CA LEU A 64 8.73 -5.51 -4.96
C LEU A 64 7.83 -6.10 -3.87
N ILE A 65 6.50 -6.01 -4.03
CA ILE A 65 5.54 -6.62 -3.10
C ILE A 65 5.73 -8.13 -3.04
N ARG A 66 5.85 -8.78 -4.20
CA ARG A 66 5.96 -10.25 -4.29
C ARG A 66 7.21 -10.77 -3.59
N THR A 67 8.32 -10.03 -3.67
CA THR A 67 9.63 -10.44 -3.18
C THR A 67 9.98 -9.91 -1.80
N LEU A 68 9.06 -9.22 -1.12
CA LEU A 68 9.28 -8.75 0.26
C LEU A 68 9.70 -9.91 1.17
N LYS A 69 10.90 -9.78 1.76
CA LYS A 69 11.41 -10.75 2.73
C LYS A 69 10.50 -10.90 3.94
N THR A 70 9.76 -9.85 4.30
CA THR A 70 8.88 -9.79 5.45
C THR A 70 7.73 -10.81 5.38
N TRP A 71 7.21 -11.13 4.18
CA TRP A 71 6.23 -12.22 4.00
C TRP A 71 6.76 -13.56 4.53
N ASN A 72 8.05 -13.80 4.35
CA ASN A 72 8.70 -15.05 4.73
C ASN A 72 9.17 -15.09 6.18
N SER A 73 8.99 -14.02 6.96
CA SER A 73 9.39 -14.00 8.36
C SER A 73 8.53 -14.98 9.18
N LYS A 74 9.15 -15.60 10.19
CA LYS A 74 8.49 -16.60 11.05
C LYS A 74 7.24 -16.03 11.76
N LEU A 75 7.28 -14.76 12.15
CA LEU A 75 6.17 -14.07 12.81
C LEU A 75 4.99 -13.88 11.87
N ILE A 76 5.24 -13.38 10.66
CA ILE A 76 4.19 -13.18 9.65
C ILE A 76 3.60 -14.51 9.21
N LYS A 77 4.42 -15.53 8.93
CA LYS A 77 3.91 -16.87 8.57
C LYS A 77 3.11 -17.55 9.68
N LYS A 78 3.37 -17.21 10.95
CA LYS A 78 2.59 -17.70 12.08
C LYS A 78 1.22 -17.02 12.16
N ALA A 79 1.16 -15.72 11.87
CA ALA A 79 -0.08 -14.94 11.90
C ALA A 79 -0.95 -15.14 10.65
N ILE A 80 -0.32 -15.18 9.47
CA ILE A 80 -0.96 -15.41 8.17
C ILE A 80 -0.32 -16.64 7.52
N PRO A 81 -0.84 -17.84 7.77
CA PRO A 81 -0.35 -19.03 7.08
C PRO A 81 -0.57 -18.91 5.56
N HIS A 82 0.53 -18.85 4.82
CA HIS A 82 0.51 -18.86 3.36
C HIS A 82 1.67 -19.70 2.82
N LYS A 83 1.42 -20.39 1.71
CA LYS A 83 2.39 -21.16 0.94
C LYS A 83 2.98 -20.33 -0.19
N LYS A 84 2.19 -19.41 -0.75
CA LYS A 84 2.54 -18.58 -1.90
C LYS A 84 1.91 -17.19 -1.75
N ILE A 85 2.62 -16.18 -2.23
CA ILE A 85 2.09 -14.82 -2.45
C ILE A 85 1.87 -14.67 -3.96
N GLU A 86 0.67 -14.26 -4.36
CA GLU A 86 0.36 -13.88 -5.73
C GLU A 86 0.03 -12.39 -5.75
N VAL A 87 0.61 -11.68 -6.72
CA VAL A 87 0.43 -10.24 -6.87
C VAL A 87 -0.04 -9.96 -8.28
N THR A 88 -1.20 -9.30 -8.40
CA THR A 88 -1.88 -9.01 -9.66
C THR A 88 -2.12 -7.52 -9.78
N ALA A 89 -1.87 -6.96 -10.96
CA ALA A 89 -2.25 -5.57 -11.27
C ALA A 89 -3.76 -5.48 -11.46
N LEU A 90 -4.37 -4.45 -10.89
CA LEU A 90 -5.77 -4.13 -10.98
C LEU A 90 -5.97 -2.72 -11.52
N ASP A 91 -7.07 -2.53 -12.21
CA ASP A 91 -7.55 -1.27 -12.78
C ASP A 91 -9.09 -1.23 -12.73
N ASP A 92 -9.68 -0.14 -13.20
CA ASP A 92 -11.13 0.08 -13.22
C ASP A 92 -11.91 -1.00 -14.00
N THR A 93 -11.26 -1.69 -14.95
CA THR A 93 -11.86 -2.70 -15.83
C THR A 93 -11.91 -4.08 -15.19
N ASN A 94 -10.92 -4.43 -14.37
CA ASN A 94 -10.77 -5.79 -13.83
C ASN A 94 -11.00 -5.88 -12.31
N ILE A 95 -11.05 -4.76 -11.59
CA ILE A 95 -11.22 -4.71 -10.13
C ILE A 95 -12.46 -5.50 -9.68
N ALA A 96 -13.57 -5.40 -10.43
CA ALA A 96 -14.84 -6.04 -10.07
C ALA A 96 -14.76 -7.58 -10.03
N GLU A 97 -13.84 -8.18 -10.78
CA GLU A 97 -13.65 -9.63 -10.85
C GLU A 97 -12.59 -10.12 -9.85
N PHE A 98 -11.98 -9.22 -9.09
CA PHE A 98 -10.89 -9.56 -8.18
C PHE A 98 -11.35 -10.52 -7.08
N LYS A 99 -10.65 -11.66 -6.98
CA LYS A 99 -10.85 -12.71 -5.97
C LYS A 99 -9.59 -12.93 -5.15
N GLY A 100 -9.19 -11.92 -4.39
CA GLY A 100 -8.07 -12.03 -3.45
C GLY A 100 -8.43 -11.55 -2.06
N GLN A 101 -7.41 -11.43 -1.21
CA GLN A 101 -7.59 -11.09 0.20
C GLN A 101 -7.18 -9.64 0.51
N ILE A 102 -6.31 -9.06 -0.33
CA ILE A 102 -5.76 -7.72 -0.10
C ILE A 102 -5.85 -6.93 -1.40
N ILE A 103 -6.25 -5.66 -1.31
CA ILE A 103 -6.12 -4.69 -2.41
C ILE A 103 -5.31 -3.51 -1.90
N TRP A 104 -4.19 -3.22 -2.55
CA TRP A 104 -3.41 -2.01 -2.32
C TRP A 104 -3.76 -0.98 -3.38
N VAL A 105 -4.32 0.14 -2.94
CA VAL A 105 -4.76 1.26 -3.78
C VAL A 105 -3.66 2.30 -3.82
N ILE A 106 -3.06 2.51 -4.99
CA ILE A 106 -2.04 3.53 -5.24
C ILE A 106 -2.72 4.89 -5.45
N ASP A 107 -3.70 4.90 -6.32
CA ASP A 107 -4.52 6.05 -6.70
C ASP A 107 -5.91 5.54 -7.12
N GLY A 108 -6.92 6.40 -7.01
CA GLY A 108 -8.25 6.05 -7.47
C GLY A 108 -9.20 7.24 -7.50
N ASP A 109 -10.02 7.34 -8.54
CA ASP A 109 -11.12 8.29 -8.61
C ASP A 109 -12.31 7.81 -7.74
N SER A 110 -13.30 8.69 -7.53
CA SER A 110 -14.44 8.36 -6.67
C SER A 110 -15.28 7.18 -7.20
N PHE A 111 -15.30 6.92 -8.51
CA PHE A 111 -16.07 5.84 -9.09
C PHE A 111 -15.39 4.48 -8.88
N SER A 112 -14.08 4.42 -9.11
CA SER A 112 -13.24 3.26 -8.82
C SER A 112 -13.17 2.94 -7.34
N LEU A 113 -13.08 3.96 -6.47
CA LEU A 113 -13.10 3.78 -5.02
C LEU A 113 -14.41 3.19 -4.51
N GLU A 114 -15.55 3.52 -5.10
CA GLU A 114 -16.83 2.87 -4.78
C GLU A 114 -16.82 1.38 -5.15
N LYS A 115 -16.21 1.00 -6.28
CA LYS A 115 -16.02 -0.43 -6.62
C LYS A 115 -15.15 -1.13 -5.56
N ILE A 116 -14.05 -0.49 -5.13
CA ILE A 116 -13.14 -1.03 -4.10
C ILE A 116 -13.85 -1.14 -2.75
N LYS A 117 -14.73 -0.20 -2.41
CA LYS A 117 -15.55 -0.23 -1.20
C LYS A 117 -16.46 -1.46 -1.14
N ILE A 118 -17.01 -1.90 -2.27
CA ILE A 118 -17.78 -3.15 -2.35
C ILE A 118 -16.91 -4.35 -1.92
N HIS A 119 -15.67 -4.43 -2.41
CA HIS A 119 -14.73 -5.48 -1.98
C HIS A 119 -14.38 -5.37 -0.48
N THR A 120 -14.18 -4.15 0.01
CA THR A 120 -13.94 -3.88 1.44
C THR A 120 -15.07 -4.41 2.31
N ASN A 121 -16.31 -4.11 1.95
CA ASN A 121 -17.51 -4.59 2.65
C ASN A 121 -17.67 -6.12 2.58
N ASN A 122 -17.13 -6.75 1.54
CA ASN A 122 -17.08 -8.21 1.38
C ASN A 122 -15.90 -8.86 2.11
N GLY A 123 -15.17 -8.11 2.94
CA GLY A 123 -14.09 -8.63 3.78
C GLY A 123 -12.72 -8.69 3.09
N VAL A 124 -12.57 -8.07 1.92
CA VAL A 124 -11.24 -7.87 1.32
C VAL A 124 -10.53 -6.74 2.06
N PHE A 125 -9.29 -6.95 2.47
CA PHE A 125 -8.52 -5.93 3.17
C PHE A 125 -7.98 -4.91 2.19
N THR A 126 -8.53 -3.70 2.23
CA THR A 126 -8.16 -2.63 1.30
C THR A 126 -7.32 -1.57 2.01
N ILE A 127 -6.18 -1.23 1.43
CA ILE A 127 -5.25 -0.25 1.99
C ILE A 127 -4.86 0.76 0.93
N GLY A 128 -4.86 2.04 1.29
CA GLY A 128 -4.42 3.11 0.39
C GLY A 128 -3.57 4.13 1.11
N THR A 129 -2.90 4.99 0.34
CA THR A 129 -1.92 5.94 0.87
C THR A 129 -2.21 7.36 0.37
N GLN A 130 -1.88 8.35 1.20
CA GLN A 130 -1.69 9.76 0.80
C GLN A 130 -2.93 10.56 0.38
N GLU A 131 -4.12 9.98 0.37
CA GLU A 131 -5.35 10.71 0.05
C GLU A 131 -6.39 10.61 1.17
N LEU A 132 -6.74 11.77 1.76
CA LEU A 132 -7.84 11.89 2.74
C LEU A 132 -9.17 11.38 2.20
N ALA A 133 -9.37 11.47 0.87
CA ALA A 133 -10.57 10.98 0.22
C ALA A 133 -10.78 9.47 0.45
N PHE A 134 -9.72 8.69 0.64
CA PHE A 134 -9.79 7.22 0.72
C PHE A 134 -10.40 6.71 2.02
N GLU A 135 -10.43 7.51 3.09
CA GLU A 135 -10.91 7.09 4.41
C GLU A 135 -12.36 6.56 4.39
N ASN A 136 -13.18 7.01 3.45
CA ASN A 136 -14.59 6.60 3.34
C ASN A 136 -14.81 5.34 2.50
N TYR A 137 -13.75 4.80 1.90
CA TYR A 137 -13.83 3.71 0.93
C TYR A 137 -12.98 2.50 1.32
N LEU A 138 -11.87 2.71 2.03
CA LEU A 138 -10.87 1.67 2.31
C LEU A 138 -10.91 1.25 3.78
N PHE A 139 -10.45 0.03 4.06
CA PHE A 139 -10.30 -0.48 5.43
C PHE A 139 -9.23 0.29 6.19
N ALA A 140 -8.12 0.61 5.53
CA ALA A 140 -7.03 1.38 6.11
C ALA A 140 -6.55 2.46 5.14
N THR A 141 -6.36 3.67 5.65
CA THR A 141 -5.74 4.76 4.91
C THR A 141 -4.51 5.25 5.68
N LEU A 142 -3.38 5.30 4.98
CA LEU A 142 -2.13 5.82 5.52
C LEU A 142 -1.99 7.30 5.14
N ILE A 143 -2.22 8.17 6.12
CA ILE A 143 -2.02 9.62 5.97
C ILE A 143 -0.68 9.98 6.62
N GLN A 144 0.23 10.55 5.83
CA GLN A 144 1.51 11.02 6.35
C GLN A 144 1.40 12.50 6.72
N GLU A 145 1.37 12.82 8.00
CA GLU A 145 1.60 14.19 8.47
C GLU A 145 3.10 14.49 8.42
N ASN A 146 3.50 15.43 7.56
CA ASN A 146 4.89 15.88 7.48
C ASN A 146 5.10 17.00 8.51
N SER A 147 5.27 16.64 9.79
CA SER A 147 5.39 17.61 10.89
C SER A 147 6.77 18.27 10.93
N ALA A 148 7.02 19.26 10.07
CA ALA A 148 8.14 20.19 10.24
C ALA A 148 7.83 21.37 11.18
N SER A 149 6.59 21.48 11.69
CA SER A 149 6.14 22.67 12.44
C SER A 149 5.36 22.37 13.73
N MET A 150 5.51 21.19 14.34
CA MET A 150 4.90 20.94 15.66
C MET A 150 5.97 20.71 16.72
N ARG A 151 6.01 21.65 17.66
CA ARG A 151 6.80 21.60 18.88
C ARG A 151 6.53 20.30 19.63
N ILE A 152 7.60 19.83 20.25
CA ILE A 152 7.69 18.71 21.18
C ILE A 152 6.54 18.75 22.20
N SER A 153 5.52 17.94 21.98
CA SER A 153 4.76 17.25 23.01
C SER A 153 3.87 16.21 22.33
N GLU A 154 4.10 14.94 22.66
CA GLU A 154 3.34 13.74 22.26
C GLU A 154 3.88 12.95 21.05
N PRO A 155 3.97 11.61 21.17
CA PRO A 155 4.36 10.74 20.06
C PRO A 155 3.20 10.64 19.06
N LEU A 156 3.16 11.54 18.09
CA LEU A 156 2.24 11.48 16.95
C LEU A 156 2.67 10.40 15.94
N PHE A 157 2.34 9.15 16.27
CA PHE A 157 2.01 8.13 15.27
C PHE A 157 0.48 7.94 15.32
N GLY A 158 -0.25 8.82 14.63
CA GLY A 158 -1.69 8.68 14.44
C GLY A 158 -1.99 7.74 13.28
N LEU A 159 -1.99 6.43 13.50
CA LEU A 159 -2.67 5.49 12.61
C LEU A 159 -4.16 5.50 12.96
N THR A 160 -4.98 6.18 12.18
CA THR A 160 -6.45 6.07 12.28
C THR A 160 -6.92 4.77 11.65
N LEU A 161 -6.88 3.68 12.42
CA LEU A 161 -7.67 2.48 12.15
C LEU A 161 -9.11 2.76 12.57
N ARG A 162 -9.96 3.17 11.62
CA ARG A 162 -11.41 3.14 11.81
C ARG A 162 -11.94 1.88 11.15
N ALA A 163 -12.29 0.89 11.97
CA ALA A 163 -13.14 -0.20 11.51
C ALA A 163 -14.54 0.39 11.24
N LEU A 164 -15.04 0.22 10.01
CA LEU A 164 -16.43 0.47 9.64
C LEU A 164 -17.33 -0.62 10.22
#